data_AF-A0A0H5PQ26-F1
#
_entry.id   AF-A0A0H5PQ26-F1
#
_cell.length_a   1.000
_cell.length_b   1.000
_cell.length_c   1.000
_cell.angle_alpha   90.00
_cell.angle_beta   90.00
_cell.angle_gamma   90.00
#
_symmetry.space_group_name_H-M   'P 1'
#
loop_
_entity.id
_entity.type
_entity.pdbx_description
1 polymer ?
#
loop_
_entity_poly.entity_id
_entity_poly.type
_entity_poly.pdbx_seq_one_letter_code
_entity_poly.pdbx_strand_id
1 'polypeptide(L)'
;MRAQVGDQVRAQVGDQVWAQVEDQVWAQVEDQVGDQVWAQVGDQVWAQVEDWCTGALGRWECGWLSFYAALGRLGIDVSRLDGLVEIERSAGWWWPMRDAVVLTDRPSVISRDKDGRLHSAAGPAVLYRDGFAVHAWHGTRVPADLIETGWDTARILREPNAEVRRCAIERMGWDVFIASSGMRQVGDAVPDPGNAPHTLALYDLPDTLSDMFEEPARILLCTNGSPERDGTRHRFGLVVPGHHTDPVAAAADLYDIPVQAYRQLEVRR
;
A
#
# COMPACT_ATOMS: atom_id res chain seq x y z
N MET A 1 -14.39 55.12 -29.29
CA MET A 1 -12.94 55.10 -29.62
C MET A 1 -12.05 54.90 -28.38
N ARG A 2 -12.08 55.77 -27.36
CA ARG A 2 -11.22 55.59 -26.15
C ARG A 2 -11.48 54.31 -25.33
N ALA A 3 -12.74 53.90 -25.14
CA ALA A 3 -13.07 52.67 -24.41
C ALA A 3 -12.62 51.41 -25.17
N GLN A 4 -12.90 51.35 -26.47
CA GLN A 4 -12.53 50.24 -27.35
C GLN A 4 -11.02 50.04 -27.46
N VAL A 5 -10.24 51.13 -27.50
CA VAL A 5 -8.77 51.07 -27.45
C VAL A 5 -8.28 50.60 -26.07
N GLY A 6 -8.92 51.03 -24.99
CA GLY A 6 -8.57 50.58 -23.63
C GLY A 6 -8.81 49.09 -23.41
N ASP A 7 -9.92 48.56 -23.90
CA ASP A 7 -10.26 47.13 -23.79
C ASP A 7 -9.34 46.28 -24.66
N GLN A 8 -9.01 46.75 -25.86
CA GLN A 8 -8.11 46.05 -26.78
C GLN A 8 -6.67 46.03 -26.27
N VAL A 9 -6.18 47.13 -25.69
CA VAL A 9 -4.85 47.18 -25.05
C VAL A 9 -4.83 46.29 -23.80
N ARG A 10 -5.89 46.27 -22.99
CA ARG A 10 -5.93 45.43 -21.78
C ARG A 10 -5.95 43.94 -22.11
N ALA A 11 -6.73 43.52 -23.10
CA ALA A 11 -6.74 42.12 -23.54
C ALA A 11 -5.39 41.73 -24.13
N GLN A 12 -4.84 42.55 -25.03
CA GLN A 12 -3.60 42.21 -25.73
C GLN A 12 -2.37 42.24 -24.82
N VAL A 13 -2.27 43.22 -23.90
CA VAL A 13 -1.19 43.24 -22.90
C VAL A 13 -1.43 42.19 -21.83
N GLY A 14 -2.67 41.94 -21.42
CA GLY A 14 -3.02 40.92 -20.43
C GLY A 14 -2.64 39.52 -20.91
N ASP A 15 -3.07 39.13 -22.10
CA ASP A 15 -2.81 37.80 -22.66
C ASP A 15 -1.32 37.60 -22.95
N GLN A 16 -0.64 38.64 -23.44
CA GLN A 16 0.77 38.54 -23.83
C GLN A 16 1.71 38.55 -22.61
N VAL A 17 1.38 39.34 -21.57
CA VAL A 17 2.13 39.32 -20.29
C VAL A 17 1.82 38.04 -19.52
N TRP A 18 0.57 37.59 -19.49
CA TRP A 18 0.19 36.37 -18.79
C TRP A 18 0.86 35.15 -19.41
N ALA A 19 0.79 34.98 -20.74
CA ALA A 19 1.48 33.89 -21.43
C ALA A 19 3.01 33.95 -21.24
N GLN A 20 3.62 35.14 -21.31
CA GLN A 20 5.07 35.24 -21.07
C GLN A 20 5.47 34.96 -19.63
N VAL A 21 4.70 35.45 -18.65
CA VAL A 21 5.00 35.23 -17.23
C VAL A 21 4.73 33.79 -16.85
N GLU A 22 3.64 33.20 -17.34
CA GLU A 22 3.32 31.79 -17.13
C GLU A 22 4.41 30.91 -17.77
N ASP A 23 4.67 31.03 -19.07
CA ASP A 23 5.67 30.18 -19.73
C ASP A 23 7.09 30.39 -19.18
N GLN A 24 7.52 31.64 -18.97
CA GLN A 24 8.90 31.89 -18.52
C GLN A 24 9.08 31.63 -17.04
N VAL A 25 8.16 32.07 -16.18
CA VAL A 25 8.34 31.87 -14.73
C VAL A 25 8.02 30.43 -14.36
N TRP A 26 6.98 29.82 -14.94
CA TRP A 26 6.64 28.43 -14.62
C TRP A 26 7.70 27.48 -15.13
N ALA A 27 8.09 27.53 -16.41
CA ALA A 27 9.12 26.64 -16.93
C ALA A 27 10.48 26.86 -16.25
N GLN A 28 10.84 28.12 -15.95
CA GLN A 28 12.13 28.40 -15.32
C GLN A 28 12.15 28.04 -13.83
N VAL A 29 11.03 28.17 -13.10
CA VAL A 29 10.92 27.70 -11.71
C VAL A 29 10.80 26.18 -11.66
N GLU A 30 10.02 25.57 -12.53
CA GLU A 30 9.86 24.12 -12.61
C GLU A 30 11.18 23.45 -13.00
N ASP A 31 11.84 23.89 -14.07
CA ASP A 31 13.13 23.32 -14.48
C ASP A 31 14.22 23.66 -13.46
N GLN A 32 14.40 24.92 -13.05
CA GLN A 32 15.54 25.25 -12.19
C GLN A 32 15.34 24.83 -10.73
N VAL A 33 14.16 25.03 -10.15
CA VAL A 33 13.91 24.66 -8.75
C VAL A 33 13.55 23.18 -8.66
N GLY A 34 12.72 22.68 -9.57
CA GLY A 34 12.37 21.26 -9.62
C GLY A 34 13.59 20.39 -9.86
N ASP A 35 14.36 20.62 -10.92
CA ASP A 35 15.52 19.77 -11.21
C ASP A 35 16.64 19.95 -10.20
N GLN A 36 16.93 21.17 -9.72
CA GLN A 36 17.99 21.34 -8.72
C GLN A 36 17.61 20.76 -7.37
N VAL A 37 16.36 20.90 -6.92
CA VAL A 37 15.91 20.31 -5.66
C VAL A 37 15.80 18.79 -5.80
N TRP A 38 15.27 18.26 -6.90
CA TRP A 38 15.23 16.82 -7.12
C TRP A 38 16.62 16.21 -7.25
N ALA A 39 17.49 16.78 -8.07
CA ALA A 39 18.83 16.23 -8.25
C ALA A 39 19.71 16.40 -7.00
N GLN A 40 19.63 17.53 -6.28
CA GLN A 40 20.50 17.73 -5.11
C GLN A 40 19.92 17.12 -3.84
N VAL A 41 18.66 17.43 -3.51
CA VAL A 41 18.03 16.94 -2.28
C VAL A 41 17.56 15.51 -2.48
N GLY A 42 16.94 15.20 -3.62
CA GLY A 42 16.48 13.86 -3.92
C GLY A 42 17.63 12.87 -4.00
N ASP A 43 18.66 13.11 -4.83
CA ASP A 43 19.76 12.14 -4.95
C ASP A 43 20.57 12.02 -3.65
N GLN A 44 20.81 13.12 -2.94
CA GLN A 44 21.57 13.08 -1.69
C GLN A 44 20.80 12.38 -0.56
N VAL A 45 19.50 12.65 -0.42
CA VAL A 45 18.65 11.98 0.56
C VAL A 45 18.44 10.52 0.15
N TRP A 46 18.24 10.23 -1.13
CA TRP A 46 18.05 8.88 -1.62
C TRP A 46 19.31 8.03 -1.44
N ALA A 47 20.49 8.55 -1.78
CA ALA A 47 21.75 7.86 -1.54
C ALA A 47 22.00 7.62 -0.05
N GLN A 48 21.64 8.56 0.83
CA GLN A 48 21.71 8.34 2.28
C GLN A 48 20.70 7.28 2.73
N VAL A 49 19.44 7.37 2.31
CA VAL A 49 18.40 6.38 2.67
C VAL A 49 18.76 5.00 2.13
N GLU A 50 19.34 4.90 0.94
CA GLU A 50 19.83 3.67 0.35
C GLU A 50 21.00 3.10 1.16
N ASP A 51 21.98 3.93 1.55
CA ASP A 51 23.08 3.52 2.44
C ASP A 51 22.56 3.03 3.81
N TRP A 52 21.55 3.69 4.38
CA TRP A 52 20.90 3.23 5.61
C TRP A 52 20.15 1.91 5.41
N CYS A 53 19.48 1.71 4.27
CA CYS A 53 18.75 0.49 3.97
C CYS A 53 19.68 -0.70 3.65
N THR A 54 20.81 -0.44 2.99
CA THR A 54 21.74 -1.47 2.48
C THR A 54 22.93 -1.73 3.40
N GLY A 55 23.34 -0.74 4.20
CA GLY A 55 24.42 -0.85 5.20
C GLY A 55 23.99 -1.49 6.52
N ALA A 56 22.72 -1.91 6.64
CA ALA A 56 22.21 -2.63 7.79
C ALA A 56 22.81 -4.04 7.86
N LEU A 57 23.65 -4.29 8.86
CA LEU A 57 24.11 -5.62 9.21
C LEU A 57 23.15 -6.23 10.23
N GLY A 58 23.24 -7.54 10.42
CA GLY A 58 22.27 -8.25 11.24
C GLY A 58 21.88 -9.59 10.65
N ARG A 59 20.56 -9.81 10.70
CA ARG A 59 19.88 -11.08 10.40
C ARG A 59 20.26 -11.73 9.07
N TRP A 60 20.69 -10.97 8.06
CA TRP A 60 21.17 -11.52 6.78
C TRP A 60 22.43 -12.38 6.96
N GLU A 61 23.30 -12.01 7.88
CA GLU A 61 24.60 -12.65 8.12
C GLU A 61 24.50 -13.89 9.00
N CYS A 62 23.38 -14.08 9.70
CA CYS A 62 23.15 -15.22 10.61
C CYS A 62 23.46 -16.57 9.96
N GLY A 63 23.10 -16.76 8.69
CA GLY A 63 23.38 -17.99 7.95
C GLY A 63 24.88 -18.21 7.75
N TRP A 64 25.58 -17.21 7.21
CA TRP A 64 27.01 -17.23 6.97
C TRP A 64 27.80 -17.40 8.28
N LEU A 65 27.50 -16.58 9.30
CA LEU A 65 28.14 -16.65 10.62
C LEU A 65 27.90 -17.99 11.31
N SER A 66 26.72 -18.60 11.17
CA SER A 66 26.45 -19.91 11.76
C SER A 66 27.33 -21.02 11.18
N PHE A 67 27.64 -20.95 9.88
CA PHE A 67 28.54 -21.88 9.21
C PHE A 67 29.97 -21.75 9.74
N TYR A 68 30.53 -20.55 9.83
CA TYR A 68 31.88 -20.35 10.38
C TYR A 68 31.96 -20.66 11.87
N ALA A 69 30.92 -20.33 12.64
CA ALA A 69 30.84 -20.72 14.04
C ALA A 69 30.88 -22.26 14.21
N ALA A 70 30.31 -23.02 13.27
CA ALA A 70 30.43 -24.47 13.26
C ALA A 70 31.86 -24.94 12.94
N LEU A 71 32.55 -24.31 11.97
CA LEU A 71 33.97 -24.57 11.70
C LEU A 71 34.85 -24.28 12.92
N GLY A 72 34.56 -23.21 13.66
CA GLY A 72 35.20 -22.89 14.94
C GLY A 72 35.11 -24.03 15.96
N ARG A 73 33.92 -24.64 16.08
CA ARG A 73 33.72 -25.81 16.94
C ARG A 73 34.47 -27.07 16.48
N LEU A 74 34.85 -27.14 15.21
CA LEU A 74 35.67 -28.22 14.65
C LEU A 74 37.18 -27.93 14.79
N GLY A 75 37.57 -26.84 15.45
CA GLY A 75 38.96 -26.48 15.72
C GLY A 75 39.64 -25.63 14.66
N ILE A 76 38.89 -25.08 13.70
CA ILE A 76 39.41 -24.09 12.74
C ILE A 76 39.37 -22.71 13.40
N ASP A 77 40.47 -21.96 13.35
CA ASP A 77 40.51 -20.61 13.91
C ASP A 77 39.63 -19.65 13.10
N VAL A 78 38.55 -19.19 13.74
CA VAL A 78 37.59 -18.20 13.22
C VAL A 78 37.42 -17.03 14.20
N SER A 79 38.35 -16.85 15.15
CA SER A 79 38.26 -15.88 16.25
C SER A 79 38.00 -14.43 15.82
N ARG A 80 38.40 -14.07 14.59
CA ARG A 80 38.09 -12.76 13.99
C ARG A 80 36.58 -12.49 13.82
N LEU A 81 35.75 -13.52 13.86
CA LEU A 81 34.30 -13.42 13.71
C LEU A 81 33.55 -13.43 15.06
N ASP A 82 34.25 -13.64 16.18
CA ASP A 82 33.62 -13.82 17.49
C ASP A 82 32.73 -12.64 17.88
N GLY A 83 33.19 -11.40 17.66
CA GLY A 83 32.40 -10.20 17.92
C GLY A 83 31.14 -10.08 17.05
N LEU A 84 31.22 -10.49 15.78
CA LEU A 84 30.05 -10.52 14.89
C LEU A 84 29.05 -11.58 15.36
N VAL A 85 29.53 -12.75 15.76
CA VAL A 85 28.70 -13.82 16.32
C VAL A 85 28.02 -13.38 17.63
N GLU A 86 28.72 -12.64 18.49
CA GLU A 86 28.19 -12.12 19.75
C GLU A 86 27.06 -11.09 19.51
N ILE A 87 27.25 -10.17 18.57
CA ILE A 87 26.25 -9.16 18.22
C ILE A 87 24.97 -9.81 17.66
N GLU A 88 25.08 -10.76 16.74
CA GLU A 88 23.90 -11.43 16.13
C GLU A 88 23.07 -12.23 17.15
N ARG A 89 23.73 -12.72 18.21
CA ARG A 89 23.07 -13.42 19.31
C ARG A 89 22.33 -12.48 20.26
N SER A 90 22.80 -11.24 20.35
CA SER A 90 22.39 -10.29 21.39
C SER A 90 21.43 -9.21 20.86
N ALA A 91 21.56 -8.84 19.59
CA ALA A 91 20.83 -7.73 18.97
C ALA A 91 19.96 -8.18 17.78
N GLY A 92 19.18 -7.23 17.26
CA GLY A 92 18.48 -7.29 15.98
C GLY A 92 19.34 -6.73 14.86
N TRP A 93 18.81 -5.76 14.12
CA TRP A 93 19.57 -5.01 13.12
C TRP A 93 20.55 -4.05 13.78
N TRP A 94 21.70 -3.86 13.16
CA TRP A 94 22.72 -2.93 13.63
C TRP A 94 23.49 -2.29 12.46
N TRP A 95 23.98 -1.07 12.67
CA TRP A 95 24.66 -0.25 11.67
C TRP A 95 26.01 0.20 12.23
N PRO A 96 27.13 -0.36 11.76
CA PRO A 96 28.45 0.16 12.10
C PRO A 96 28.72 1.43 11.30
N MET A 97 28.87 2.55 12.00
CA MET A 97 29.36 3.79 11.42
C MET A 97 30.81 4.01 11.86
N ARG A 98 31.47 5.04 11.33
CA ARG A 98 32.88 5.33 11.65
C ARG A 98 33.12 5.56 13.15
N ASP A 99 32.23 6.31 13.80
CA ASP A 99 32.40 6.77 15.19
C ASP A 99 31.19 6.43 16.09
N ALA A 100 30.23 5.68 15.57
CA ALA A 100 29.01 5.31 16.27
C ALA A 100 28.47 3.95 15.79
N VAL A 101 27.67 3.31 16.63
CA VAL A 101 26.92 2.11 16.26
C VAL A 101 25.46 2.31 16.66
N VAL A 102 24.55 2.12 15.71
CA VAL A 102 23.11 2.02 16.00
C VAL A 102 22.76 0.54 16.10
N LEU A 103 22.05 0.15 17.14
CA LEU A 103 21.62 -1.24 17.34
C LEU A 103 20.17 -1.28 17.82
N THR A 104 19.46 -2.31 17.39
CA THR A 104 18.07 -2.55 17.78
C THR A 104 17.98 -3.81 18.63
N ASP A 105 17.02 -3.85 19.57
CA ASP A 105 16.66 -5.13 20.20
C ASP A 105 15.96 -6.04 19.17
N ARG A 106 15.80 -7.31 19.50
CA ARG A 106 15.05 -8.27 18.69
C ARG A 106 13.55 -8.04 18.91
N PRO A 107 12.74 -8.01 17.84
CA PRO A 107 11.29 -8.05 18.00
C PRO A 107 10.88 -9.26 18.84
N SER A 108 10.02 -9.01 19.84
CA SER A 108 9.34 -10.03 20.62
C SER A 108 8.19 -10.68 19.85
N VAL A 109 7.58 -9.95 18.91
CA VAL A 109 6.53 -10.42 18.02
C VAL A 109 6.87 -10.04 16.59
N ILE A 110 6.71 -10.99 15.67
CA ILE A 110 6.63 -10.76 14.22
C ILE A 110 5.47 -11.60 13.71
N SER A 111 4.41 -10.95 13.26
CA SER A 111 3.23 -11.58 12.67
C SER A 111 3.18 -11.29 11.17
N ARG A 112 2.89 -12.33 10.39
CA ARG A 112 2.84 -12.28 8.94
C ARG A 112 1.63 -13.03 8.42
N ASP A 113 1.13 -12.62 7.27
CA ASP A 113 0.12 -13.38 6.53
C ASP A 113 0.76 -14.56 5.77
N LYS A 114 -0.08 -15.31 5.04
CA LYS A 114 0.31 -16.47 4.23
C LYS A 114 1.33 -16.15 3.13
N ASP A 115 1.37 -14.89 2.67
CA ASP A 115 2.27 -14.42 1.63
C ASP A 115 3.56 -13.83 2.22
N GLY A 116 3.74 -13.94 3.54
CA GLY A 116 4.93 -13.49 4.25
C GLY A 116 4.98 -11.98 4.52
N ARG A 117 3.89 -11.25 4.26
CA ARG A 117 3.80 -9.80 4.47
C ARG A 117 3.45 -9.52 5.93
N LEU A 118 3.90 -8.38 6.48
CA LEU A 118 3.54 -8.00 7.85
C LEU A 118 2.02 -7.83 7.97
N HIS A 119 1.41 -8.58 8.89
CA HIS A 119 -0.04 -8.57 9.09
C HIS A 119 -0.37 -9.06 10.49
N SER A 120 -1.29 -8.38 11.18
CA SER A 120 -1.93 -8.90 12.40
C SER A 120 -3.30 -8.25 12.59
N ALA A 121 -4.32 -9.08 12.84
CA ALA A 121 -5.67 -8.61 13.18
C ALA A 121 -5.86 -8.38 14.69
N ALA A 122 -4.98 -8.92 15.53
CA ALA A 122 -5.15 -8.93 16.99
C ALA A 122 -4.28 -7.90 17.74
N GLY A 123 -3.36 -7.22 17.04
CA GLY A 123 -2.41 -6.29 17.66
C GLY A 123 -1.28 -5.92 16.71
N PRO A 124 -0.10 -5.51 17.20
CA PRO A 124 1.00 -5.12 16.34
C PRO A 124 1.52 -6.29 15.51
N ALA A 125 1.84 -6.02 14.24
CA ALA A 125 2.52 -6.97 13.37
C ALA A 125 4.01 -7.12 13.76
N VAL A 126 4.61 -6.08 14.34
CA VAL A 126 5.96 -6.13 14.95
C VAL A 126 5.92 -5.45 16.31
N LEU A 127 6.41 -6.11 17.35
CA LEU A 127 6.54 -5.54 18.70
C LEU A 127 7.95 -5.74 19.23
N TYR A 128 8.63 -4.66 19.57
CA TYR A 128 9.92 -4.67 20.25
C TYR A 128 9.72 -4.68 21.78
N ARG A 129 10.75 -5.14 22.50
CA ARG A 129 10.67 -5.33 23.96
C ARG A 129 10.60 -4.03 24.75
N ASP A 130 11.04 -2.93 24.13
CA ASP A 130 10.93 -1.56 24.65
C ASP A 130 9.53 -0.94 24.44
N GLY A 131 8.62 -1.67 23.78
CA GLY A 131 7.27 -1.23 23.48
C GLY A 131 7.12 -0.56 22.11
N PHE A 132 8.18 -0.40 21.32
CA PHE A 132 8.04 0.09 19.95
C PHE A 132 7.24 -0.92 19.11
N ALA A 133 6.18 -0.43 18.46
CA ALA A 133 5.20 -1.27 17.78
C ALA A 133 4.93 -0.78 16.36
N VAL A 134 4.76 -1.73 15.43
CA VAL A 134 4.31 -1.49 14.06
C VAL A 134 3.04 -2.29 13.81
N HIS A 135 1.96 -1.58 13.50
CA HIS A 135 0.71 -2.16 13.06
C HIS A 135 0.69 -2.24 11.54
N ALA A 136 0.32 -3.39 11.01
CA ALA A 136 0.26 -3.62 9.58
C ALA A 136 -0.86 -4.58 9.21
N TRP A 137 -1.44 -4.36 8.03
CA TRP A 137 -2.49 -5.16 7.44
C TRP A 137 -2.10 -5.55 6.01
N HIS A 138 -1.76 -6.83 5.80
CA HIS A 138 -1.34 -7.38 4.49
C HIS A 138 -0.17 -6.62 3.83
N GLY A 139 0.78 -6.16 4.64
CA GLY A 139 1.95 -5.39 4.22
C GLY A 139 1.77 -3.87 4.30
N THR A 140 0.55 -3.37 4.38
CA THR A 140 0.28 -1.94 4.52
C THR A 140 0.42 -1.52 5.98
N ARG A 141 1.27 -0.53 6.27
CA ARG A 141 1.36 0.05 7.62
C ARG A 141 0.08 0.84 7.93
N VAL A 142 -0.52 0.57 9.07
CA VAL A 142 -1.79 1.20 9.49
C VAL A 142 -1.68 1.82 10.88
N PRO A 143 -2.54 2.79 11.21
CA PRO A 143 -2.67 3.29 12.58
C PRO A 143 -3.00 2.18 13.60
N ALA A 144 -2.51 2.34 14.83
CA ALA A 144 -2.72 1.35 15.89
C ALA A 144 -4.19 1.19 16.25
N ASP A 145 -4.92 2.31 16.36
CA ASP A 145 -6.35 2.36 16.68
C ASP A 145 -7.22 1.61 15.66
N LEU A 146 -6.79 1.53 14.38
CA LEU A 146 -7.48 0.69 13.41
C LEU A 146 -7.51 -0.78 13.85
N ILE A 147 -6.40 -1.28 14.42
CA ILE A 147 -6.24 -2.68 14.84
C ILE A 147 -6.70 -2.92 16.29
N GLU A 148 -6.47 -1.97 17.17
CA GLU A 148 -6.74 -2.12 18.60
C GLU A 148 -8.22 -1.86 18.94
N THR A 149 -8.82 -0.83 18.34
CA THR A 149 -10.20 -0.43 18.62
C THR A 149 -11.16 -0.61 17.45
N GLY A 150 -10.63 -0.62 16.22
CA GLY A 150 -11.45 -0.61 15.01
C GLY A 150 -11.99 0.79 14.70
N TRP A 151 -12.35 1.01 13.43
CA TRP A 151 -12.92 2.26 12.94
C TRP A 151 -14.37 2.09 12.51
N ASP A 152 -15.15 3.15 12.63
CA ASP A 152 -16.48 3.25 12.04
C ASP A 152 -16.42 3.80 10.60
N THR A 153 -17.55 3.74 9.89
CA THR A 153 -17.63 4.16 8.48
C THR A 153 -17.28 5.63 8.32
N ALA A 154 -17.70 6.49 9.24
CA ALA A 154 -17.41 7.92 9.19
C ALA A 154 -15.92 8.23 9.39
N ARG A 155 -15.19 7.45 10.19
CA ARG A 155 -13.73 7.54 10.34
C ARG A 155 -13.02 7.02 9.10
N ILE A 156 -13.46 5.89 8.54
CA ILE A 156 -12.91 5.33 7.30
C ILE A 156 -13.02 6.34 6.15
N LEU A 157 -14.19 6.94 5.94
CA LEU A 157 -14.41 7.91 4.86
C LEU A 157 -13.54 9.19 5.00
N ARG A 158 -13.07 9.52 6.21
CA ARG A 158 -12.22 10.69 6.48
C ARG A 158 -10.72 10.40 6.42
N GLU A 159 -10.31 9.14 6.41
CA GLU A 159 -8.89 8.79 6.28
C GLU A 159 -8.42 9.23 4.88
N PRO A 160 -7.33 9.99 4.71
CA PRO A 160 -6.87 10.46 3.39
C PRO A 160 -6.09 9.40 2.59
N ASN A 161 -5.46 8.42 3.24
CA ASN A 161 -4.72 7.38 2.51
C ASN A 161 -5.66 6.26 2.02
N ALA A 162 -5.73 6.09 0.69
CA ALA A 162 -6.58 5.09 0.04
C ALA A 162 -6.27 3.64 0.46
N GLU A 163 -4.99 3.30 0.63
CA GLU A 163 -4.60 1.95 1.07
C GLU A 163 -4.96 1.69 2.53
N VAL A 164 -4.85 2.69 3.40
CA VAL A 164 -5.31 2.56 4.81
C VAL A 164 -6.83 2.45 4.86
N ARG A 165 -7.57 3.22 4.05
CA ARG A 165 -9.02 3.06 3.89
C ARG A 165 -9.39 1.66 3.44
N ARG A 166 -8.73 1.12 2.41
CA ARG A 166 -8.95 -0.24 1.91
C ARG A 166 -8.76 -1.28 3.01
N CYS A 167 -7.66 -1.18 3.78
CA CYS A 167 -7.41 -2.05 4.93
C CYS A 167 -8.50 -1.94 6.00
N ALA A 168 -8.99 -0.73 6.25
CA ALA A 168 -10.03 -0.50 7.24
C ALA A 168 -11.40 -1.06 6.81
N ILE A 169 -11.77 -0.92 5.54
CA ILE A 169 -12.98 -1.52 4.95
C ILE A 169 -12.88 -3.05 5.01
N GLU A 170 -11.74 -3.62 4.64
CA GLU A 170 -11.51 -5.06 4.69
C GLU A 170 -11.63 -5.61 6.12
N ARG A 171 -11.03 -4.92 7.10
CA ARG A 171 -11.15 -5.27 8.52
C ARG A 171 -12.58 -5.16 9.05
N MET A 172 -13.32 -4.11 8.66
CA MET A 172 -14.72 -3.93 9.03
C MET A 172 -15.62 -5.01 8.38
N GLY A 173 -15.25 -5.44 7.18
CA GLY A 173 -16.05 -6.30 6.32
C GLY A 173 -16.90 -5.47 5.35
N TRP A 174 -16.85 -5.86 4.07
CA TRP A 174 -17.55 -5.16 3.00
C TRP A 174 -19.06 -5.08 3.19
N ASP A 175 -19.69 -6.10 3.76
CA ASP A 175 -21.14 -6.11 4.00
C ASP A 175 -21.57 -4.99 4.97
N VAL A 176 -20.81 -4.83 6.06
CA VAL A 176 -21.06 -3.80 7.07
C VAL A 176 -20.77 -2.42 6.50
N PHE A 177 -19.67 -2.28 5.75
CA PHE A 177 -19.31 -1.02 5.12
C PHE A 177 -20.36 -0.57 4.11
N ILE A 178 -20.78 -1.42 3.17
CA ILE A 178 -21.80 -1.08 2.16
C ILE A 178 -23.11 -0.66 2.80
N ALA A 179 -23.57 -1.41 3.81
CA ALA A 179 -24.82 -1.10 4.51
C ALA A 179 -24.81 0.26 5.23
N SER A 180 -23.62 0.75 5.61
CA SER A 180 -23.45 1.98 6.40
C SER A 180 -22.88 3.17 5.62
N SER A 181 -22.29 2.94 4.45
CA SER A 181 -21.63 3.98 3.63
C SER A 181 -22.57 4.63 2.61
N GLY A 182 -23.77 4.09 2.42
CA GLY A 182 -24.73 4.57 1.42
C GLY A 182 -24.38 4.18 -0.02
N MET A 183 -23.49 3.22 -0.21
CA MET A 183 -23.17 2.67 -1.53
C MET A 183 -24.41 2.11 -2.20
N ARG A 184 -24.61 2.46 -3.47
CA ARG A 184 -25.76 2.01 -4.26
C ARG A 184 -25.37 0.82 -5.12
N GLN A 185 -26.11 -0.27 -4.99
CA GLN A 185 -25.92 -1.41 -5.88
C GLN A 185 -26.35 -1.07 -7.31
N VAL A 186 -25.55 -1.51 -8.27
CA VAL A 186 -25.77 -1.35 -9.71
C VAL A 186 -26.25 -2.67 -10.28
N GLY A 187 -27.52 -2.72 -10.67
CA GLY A 187 -28.15 -3.95 -11.15
C GLY A 187 -28.30 -5.03 -10.08
N ASP A 188 -28.72 -6.22 -10.51
CA ASP A 188 -28.89 -7.37 -9.62
C ASP A 188 -27.56 -8.07 -9.34
N ALA A 189 -27.48 -8.72 -8.17
CA ALA A 189 -26.37 -9.63 -7.89
C ALA A 189 -26.53 -10.89 -8.76
N VAL A 190 -25.44 -11.35 -9.35
CA VAL A 190 -25.42 -12.47 -10.30
C VAL A 190 -24.55 -13.61 -9.77
N PRO A 191 -24.83 -14.87 -10.13
CA PRO A 191 -23.94 -15.99 -9.79
C PRO A 191 -22.53 -15.76 -10.34
N ASP A 192 -21.52 -16.11 -9.56
CA ASP A 192 -20.11 -16.13 -9.99
C ASP A 192 -19.84 -17.46 -10.72
N PRO A 193 -19.63 -17.45 -12.06
CA PRO A 193 -19.33 -18.68 -12.82
C PRO A 193 -18.06 -19.37 -12.31
N GLY A 194 -17.04 -18.59 -11.93
CA GLY A 194 -15.76 -19.09 -11.48
C GLY A 194 -15.74 -19.54 -10.02
N ASN A 195 -16.80 -19.25 -9.24
CA ASN A 195 -16.82 -19.50 -7.80
C ASN A 195 -18.23 -19.84 -7.26
N ALA A 196 -18.96 -20.73 -7.93
CA ALA A 196 -20.25 -21.20 -7.43
C ALA A 196 -20.14 -21.83 -6.01
N PRO A 197 -21.11 -21.60 -5.10
CA PRO A 197 -22.42 -20.95 -5.29
C PRO A 197 -22.42 -19.44 -4.97
N HIS A 198 -21.26 -18.79 -4.96
CA HIS A 198 -21.14 -17.38 -4.59
C HIS A 198 -21.64 -16.44 -5.70
N THR A 199 -21.82 -15.17 -5.36
CA THR A 199 -22.35 -14.14 -6.26
C THR A 199 -21.39 -12.97 -6.41
N LEU A 200 -21.49 -12.30 -7.55
CA LEU A 200 -20.87 -11.01 -7.87
C LEU A 200 -21.92 -9.90 -7.76
N ALA A 201 -21.53 -8.74 -7.24
CA ALA A 201 -22.38 -7.55 -7.20
C ALA A 201 -21.54 -6.28 -7.43
N LEU A 202 -22.10 -5.29 -8.14
CA LEU A 202 -21.46 -4.00 -8.39
C LEU A 202 -22.07 -2.92 -7.50
N TYR A 203 -21.23 -2.00 -7.02
CA TYR A 203 -21.65 -0.86 -6.22
C TYR A 203 -21.00 0.43 -6.72
N ASP A 204 -21.80 1.49 -6.83
CA ASP A 204 -21.30 2.85 -7.02
C ASP A 204 -20.62 3.32 -5.73
N LEU A 205 -19.50 4.03 -5.89
CA LEU A 205 -18.85 4.74 -4.80
C LEU A 205 -19.71 5.96 -4.39
N PRO A 206 -19.80 6.28 -3.09
CA PRO A 206 -20.41 7.53 -2.65
C PRO A 206 -19.57 8.72 -3.15
N ASP A 207 -20.21 9.88 -3.35
CA ASP A 207 -19.56 11.10 -3.84
C ASP A 207 -18.32 11.51 -3.01
N THR A 208 -18.30 11.15 -1.72
CA THR A 208 -17.15 11.40 -0.83
C THR A 208 -15.90 10.58 -1.16
N LEU A 209 -16.01 9.59 -2.06
CA LEU A 209 -14.92 8.71 -2.49
C LEU A 209 -14.69 8.77 -4.00
N SER A 210 -15.45 9.58 -4.75
CA SER A 210 -15.32 9.65 -6.22
C SER A 210 -14.00 10.27 -6.69
N ASP A 211 -13.36 11.08 -5.84
CA ASP A 211 -12.07 11.72 -6.08
C ASP A 211 -10.86 10.81 -5.79
N MET A 212 -11.10 9.61 -5.26
CA MET A 212 -10.05 8.65 -4.96
C MET A 212 -9.38 8.05 -6.20
N PHE A 213 -10.07 8.08 -7.33
CA PHE A 213 -9.64 7.46 -8.57
C PHE A 213 -9.66 8.53 -9.67
N GLU A 214 -8.64 8.54 -10.53
CA GLU A 214 -8.55 9.48 -11.64
C GLU A 214 -9.74 9.33 -12.61
N GLU A 215 -10.24 8.10 -12.75
CA GLU A 215 -11.41 7.77 -13.54
C GLU A 215 -12.59 7.32 -12.65
N PRO A 216 -13.84 7.51 -13.10
CA PRO A 216 -15.00 6.97 -12.40
C PRO A 216 -14.83 5.47 -12.14
N ALA A 217 -15.00 5.05 -10.89
CA ALA A 217 -14.79 3.68 -10.46
C ALA A 217 -16.01 3.10 -9.72
N ARG A 218 -16.10 1.78 -9.73
CA ARG A 218 -17.07 0.97 -8.99
C ARG A 218 -16.35 -0.07 -8.15
N ILE A 219 -17.06 -0.62 -7.17
CA ILE A 219 -16.61 -1.79 -6.42
C ILE A 219 -17.35 -3.03 -6.90
N LEU A 220 -16.58 -4.01 -7.37
CA LEU A 220 -17.03 -5.38 -7.59
C LEU A 220 -16.86 -6.18 -6.30
N LEU A 221 -17.97 -6.55 -5.67
CA LEU A 221 -17.99 -7.38 -4.48
C LEU A 221 -18.05 -8.86 -4.88
N CYS A 222 -17.00 -9.61 -4.56
CA CYS A 222 -16.87 -11.05 -4.83
C CYS A 222 -16.52 -11.82 -3.54
N THR A 223 -16.58 -13.15 -3.59
CA THR A 223 -16.19 -14.03 -2.46
C THR A 223 -14.88 -14.72 -2.78
N ASN A 224 -14.01 -14.93 -1.79
CA ASN A 224 -12.78 -15.70 -1.98
C ASN A 224 -13.08 -17.08 -2.60
N GLY A 225 -12.27 -17.49 -3.57
CA GLY A 225 -12.32 -18.83 -4.18
C GLY A 225 -11.74 -19.93 -3.29
N SER A 226 -10.85 -19.55 -2.36
CA SER A 226 -10.28 -20.48 -1.37
C SER A 226 -10.92 -20.27 0.01
N PRO A 227 -11.32 -21.34 0.71
CA PRO A 227 -11.76 -21.22 2.09
C PRO A 227 -10.58 -20.90 3.01
N GLU A 228 -10.84 -20.18 4.08
CA GLU A 228 -9.91 -19.99 5.18
C GLU A 228 -9.73 -21.30 5.97
N ARG A 229 -8.76 -21.31 6.90
CA ARG A 229 -8.46 -22.49 7.74
C ARG A 229 -9.65 -22.99 8.55
N ASP A 230 -10.59 -22.11 8.88
CA ASP A 230 -11.83 -22.42 9.62
C ASP A 230 -13.01 -22.77 8.70
N GLY A 231 -12.79 -22.81 7.38
CA GLY A 231 -13.82 -23.09 6.38
C GLY A 231 -14.67 -21.89 5.96
N THR A 232 -14.47 -20.71 6.57
CA THR A 232 -15.16 -19.49 6.18
C THR A 232 -14.58 -18.92 4.87
N ARG A 233 -15.31 -18.02 4.23
CA ARG A 233 -14.85 -17.30 3.04
C ARG A 233 -15.11 -15.81 3.22
N HIS A 234 -14.06 -15.01 3.10
CA HIS A 234 -14.19 -13.56 3.13
C HIS A 234 -14.71 -13.02 1.79
N ARG A 235 -15.46 -11.92 1.87
CA ARG A 235 -15.83 -11.12 0.70
C ARG A 235 -14.79 -10.03 0.46
N PHE A 236 -14.49 -9.76 -0.80
CA PHE A 236 -13.56 -8.73 -1.24
C PHE A 236 -14.26 -7.75 -2.17
N GLY A 237 -13.95 -6.47 -2.04
CA GLY A 237 -14.30 -5.44 -3.01
C GLY A 237 -13.09 -5.12 -3.88
N LEU A 238 -13.22 -5.37 -5.17
CA LEU A 238 -12.22 -5.07 -6.19
C LEU A 238 -12.63 -3.79 -6.91
N VAL A 239 -11.69 -2.89 -7.15
CA VAL A 239 -11.94 -1.65 -7.88
C VAL A 239 -12.02 -1.97 -9.38
N VAL A 240 -13.09 -1.53 -10.03
CA VAL A 240 -13.32 -1.73 -11.47
C VAL A 240 -13.73 -0.41 -12.13
N PRO A 241 -13.51 -0.25 -13.45
CA PRO A 241 -13.98 0.93 -14.18
C PRO A 241 -15.48 1.18 -14.02
N GLY A 242 -15.86 2.45 -13.85
CA GLY A 242 -17.23 2.88 -13.55
C GLY A 242 -18.22 2.72 -14.70
N HIS A 243 -17.76 2.42 -15.91
CA HIS A 243 -18.63 2.14 -17.06
C HIS A 243 -19.27 0.73 -16.99
N HIS A 244 -18.72 -0.19 -16.20
CA HIS A 244 -19.23 -1.56 -16.08
C HIS A 244 -20.60 -1.61 -15.40
N THR A 245 -21.60 -2.17 -16.07
CA THR A 245 -22.96 -2.39 -15.53
C THR A 245 -23.28 -3.87 -15.27
N ASP A 246 -22.46 -4.78 -15.80
CA ASP A 246 -22.56 -6.23 -15.62
C ASP A 246 -21.43 -6.71 -14.68
N PRO A 247 -21.73 -7.28 -13.50
CA PRO A 247 -20.71 -7.76 -12.57
C PRO A 247 -19.79 -8.83 -13.18
N VAL A 248 -20.31 -9.64 -14.13
CA VAL A 248 -19.50 -10.66 -14.82
C VAL A 248 -18.52 -10.03 -15.80
N ALA A 249 -18.93 -8.97 -16.49
CA ALA A 249 -18.04 -8.23 -17.38
C ALA A 249 -16.92 -7.53 -16.60
N ALA A 250 -17.26 -6.93 -15.45
CA ALA A 250 -16.29 -6.33 -14.54
C ALA A 250 -15.28 -7.35 -14.00
N ALA A 251 -15.73 -8.56 -13.64
CA ALA A 251 -14.85 -9.62 -13.20
C ALA A 251 -13.91 -10.09 -14.33
N ALA A 252 -14.43 -10.29 -15.54
CA ALA A 252 -13.63 -10.72 -16.69
C ALA A 252 -12.52 -9.72 -17.04
N ASP A 253 -12.82 -8.42 -16.95
CA ASP A 253 -11.88 -7.32 -17.16
C ASP A 253 -10.69 -7.37 -16.18
N LEU A 254 -10.94 -7.64 -14.90
CA LEU A 254 -9.87 -7.81 -13.89
C LEU A 254 -8.91 -8.95 -14.18
N TYR A 255 -9.37 -9.98 -14.90
CA TYR A 255 -8.54 -11.11 -15.32
C TYR A 255 -7.96 -10.95 -16.72
N ASP A 256 -8.24 -9.83 -17.41
CA ASP A 256 -7.85 -9.59 -18.81
C ASP A 256 -8.31 -10.71 -19.76
N ILE A 257 -9.56 -11.16 -19.60
CA ILE A 257 -10.17 -12.20 -20.45
C ILE A 257 -11.51 -11.77 -21.06
N PRO A 258 -11.90 -12.34 -22.21
CA PRO A 258 -13.22 -12.08 -22.78
C PRO A 258 -14.35 -12.49 -21.83
N VAL A 259 -15.40 -11.66 -21.72
CA VAL A 259 -16.57 -11.92 -20.88
C VAL A 259 -17.20 -13.30 -21.16
N GLN A 260 -17.22 -13.73 -22.42
CA GLN A 260 -17.75 -15.04 -22.80
C GLN A 260 -16.89 -16.20 -22.26
N ALA A 261 -15.57 -16.02 -22.17
CA ALA A 261 -14.69 -17.02 -21.57
C ALA A 261 -14.92 -17.09 -20.05
N TYR A 262 -15.08 -15.95 -19.38
CA TYR A 262 -15.37 -15.92 -17.94
C TYR A 262 -16.71 -16.60 -17.62
N ARG A 263 -17.75 -16.39 -18.44
CA ARG A 263 -19.07 -17.04 -18.31
C ARG A 263 -19.03 -18.55 -18.44
N GLN A 264 -17.98 -19.09 -19.08
CA GLN A 264 -17.77 -20.53 -19.27
C GLN A 264 -16.86 -21.15 -18.21
N LEU A 265 -16.39 -20.36 -17.23
CA LEU A 265 -15.64 -20.92 -16.11
C LEU A 265 -16.53 -21.89 -15.35
N GLU A 266 -15.96 -23.06 -15.03
CA GLU A 266 -16.58 -24.06 -14.18
C GLU A 266 -15.61 -24.41 -13.06
N VAL A 267 -16.12 -24.46 -11.83
CA VAL A 267 -15.35 -24.95 -10.68
C VAL A 267 -15.10 -26.45 -10.88
N ARG A 268 -13.86 -26.81 -11.23
CA ARG A 268 -13.45 -28.23 -11.25
C ARG A 268 -13.45 -28.74 -9.81
N ARG A 269 -14.36 -29.68 -9.53
CA ARG A 269 -14.44 -30.39 -8.24
C ARG A 269 -13.33 -31.42 -8.09
#